data_AF-A0A939XSL8-F1
#
_entry.id   AF-A0A939XSL8-F1
#
_cell.length_a   1.000
_cell.length_b   1.000
_cell.length_c   1.000
_cell.angle_alpha   90.00
_cell.angle_beta   90.00
_cell.angle_gamma   90.00
#
_symmetry.space_group_name_H-M   'P 1'
#
loop_
_entity.id
_entity.type
_entity.pdbx_description
1 polymer ?
#
loop_
_entity_poly.entity_id
_entity_poly.type
_entity_poly.pdbx_seq_one_letter_code
_entity_poly.pdbx_strand_id
1 'polypeptide(L)'
;DEMCALVGGRASEEVNFGRISTGALNDLERVTKYAYAMVTYYGMSPKLGNMSYFNSSQDDYNFQKPYSEKTAELIDTEAKALLDQVYERTKQIVIDNKEKLSQLAELLLEREVIFTEDVENIFGKRKFANKEQEEALYATRPQSPRLTPPPYVPSQNADGAEQPQGETKQENAAKEAPQQDTPTEEAPKEDK
;
A
#
# COMPACT_ATOMS: atom_id res chain seq x y z
N ASP A 1 -10.80 -11.31 2.03
CA ASP A 1 -10.28 -10.93 0.69
C ASP A 1 -9.74 -9.51 0.64
N GLU A 2 -10.42 -8.49 1.19
CA GLU A 2 -9.88 -7.12 1.21
C GLU A 2 -8.50 -7.01 1.89
N MET A 3 -8.31 -7.69 3.03
CA MET A 3 -7.00 -7.72 3.68
C MET A 3 -5.90 -8.33 2.79
N CYS A 4 -6.23 -9.34 1.97
CA CYS A 4 -5.30 -9.90 0.99
C CYS A 4 -4.94 -8.89 -0.10
N ALA A 5 -5.91 -8.08 -0.55
CA ALA A 5 -5.65 -7.05 -1.54
C ALA A 5 -4.71 -5.96 -1.00
N LEU A 6 -4.87 -5.55 0.26
CA LEU A 6 -4.00 -4.59 0.93
C LEU A 6 -2.55 -5.09 1.03
N VAL A 7 -2.33 -6.33 1.47
CA VAL A 7 -0.97 -6.88 1.62
C VAL A 7 -0.38 -7.45 0.34
N GLY A 8 -1.14 -7.44 -0.77
CA GLY A 8 -0.76 -8.06 -2.04
C GLY A 8 0.51 -7.47 -2.66
N GLY A 9 0.68 -6.14 -2.60
CA GLY A 9 1.90 -5.49 -3.10
C GLY A 9 3.15 -5.96 -2.36
N ARG A 10 3.11 -5.94 -1.02
CA ARG A 10 4.21 -6.39 -0.17
C ARG A 10 4.51 -7.88 -0.35
N ALA A 11 3.48 -8.72 -0.41
CA ALA A 11 3.63 -10.15 -0.66
C ALA A 11 4.26 -10.43 -2.04
N SER A 12 3.87 -9.65 -3.07
CA SER A 12 4.48 -9.72 -4.39
C SER A 12 5.97 -9.36 -4.37
N GLU A 13 6.35 -8.31 -3.63
CA GLU A 13 7.75 -7.94 -3.48
C GLU A 13 8.58 -9.05 -2.82
N GLU A 14 8.07 -9.62 -1.72
CA GLU A 14 8.76 -10.70 -1.00
C GLU A 14 8.92 -11.95 -1.89
N VAL A 15 7.86 -12.38 -2.57
CA VAL A 15 7.87 -13.59 -3.41
C VAL A 15 8.77 -13.43 -4.64
N ASN A 16 8.80 -12.24 -5.25
CA ASN A 16 9.51 -12.03 -6.53
C ASN A 16 10.94 -11.50 -6.35
N PHE A 17 11.20 -10.71 -5.31
CA PHE A 17 12.49 -10.06 -5.08
C PHE A 17 13.21 -10.53 -3.81
N GLY A 18 12.56 -11.33 -2.95
CA GLY A 18 13.16 -11.81 -1.69
C GLY A 18 13.44 -10.69 -0.68
N ARG A 19 12.90 -9.49 -0.92
CA ARG A 19 13.05 -8.30 -0.07
C ARG A 19 11.77 -7.49 -0.07
N ILE A 20 11.58 -6.73 0.99
CA ILE A 20 10.43 -5.88 1.23
C ILE A 20 10.83 -4.41 1.16
N SER A 21 9.97 -3.57 0.59
CA SER A 21 10.17 -2.12 0.54
C SER A 21 9.38 -1.38 1.64
N THR A 22 9.57 -0.07 1.71
CA THR A 22 8.79 0.84 2.56
C THR A 22 7.50 1.33 1.88
N GLY A 23 7.26 0.98 0.61
CA GLY A 23 6.12 1.47 -0.17
C GLY A 23 4.75 1.00 0.31
N ALA A 24 4.70 -0.07 1.11
CA ALA A 24 3.46 -0.65 1.63
C ALA A 24 3.02 -0.07 2.98
N LEU A 25 3.59 1.05 3.45
CA LEU A 25 3.30 1.61 4.78
C LEU A 25 1.81 1.90 5.01
N ASN A 26 1.16 2.60 4.08
CA ASN A 26 -0.27 2.92 4.19
C ASN A 26 -1.16 1.66 4.13
N ASP A 27 -0.77 0.64 3.37
CA ASP A 27 -1.50 -0.63 3.33
C ASP A 27 -1.35 -1.42 4.63
N LEU A 28 -0.15 -1.41 5.24
CA LEU A 28 0.12 -2.01 6.54
C LEU A 28 -0.69 -1.35 7.66
N GLU A 29 -0.82 -0.02 7.64
CA GLU A 29 -1.65 0.70 8.60
C GLU A 29 -3.13 0.27 8.47
N ARG A 30 -3.65 0.25 7.24
CA ARG A 30 -5.04 -0.13 6.96
C ARG A 30 -5.32 -1.56 7.36
N VAL A 31 -4.49 -2.52 6.93
CA VAL A 31 -4.71 -3.93 7.24
C VAL A 31 -4.61 -4.22 8.73
N THR A 32 -3.73 -3.51 9.45
CA THR A 32 -3.64 -3.60 10.92
C THR A 32 -4.94 -3.16 11.56
N LYS A 33 -5.46 -1.97 11.18
CA LYS A 33 -6.76 -1.47 11.67
C LYS A 33 -7.90 -2.46 11.38
N TYR A 34 -7.92 -3.07 10.19
CA TYR A 34 -8.88 -4.11 9.84
C TYR A 34 -8.76 -5.35 10.74
N ALA A 35 -7.55 -5.85 10.96
CA ALA A 35 -7.30 -7.02 11.81
C ALA A 35 -7.80 -6.78 13.24
N TYR A 36 -7.45 -5.63 13.82
CA TYR A 36 -7.95 -5.25 15.14
C TYR A 36 -9.48 -5.17 15.16
N ALA A 37 -10.11 -4.48 14.20
CA ALA A 37 -11.56 -4.37 14.14
C ALA A 37 -12.26 -5.75 14.03
N MET A 38 -11.71 -6.67 13.25
CA MET A 38 -12.21 -8.05 13.14
C MET A 38 -12.19 -8.76 14.49
N VAL A 39 -11.09 -8.65 15.21
CA VAL A 39 -10.91 -9.30 16.51
C VAL A 39 -11.73 -8.63 17.60
N THR A 40 -11.72 -7.30 17.68
CA THR A 40 -12.28 -6.56 18.83
C THR A 40 -13.74 -6.16 18.65
N TYR A 41 -14.17 -5.83 17.43
CA TYR A 41 -15.53 -5.31 17.19
C TYR A 41 -16.45 -6.39 16.65
N TYR A 42 -15.94 -7.24 15.76
CA TYR A 42 -16.75 -8.26 15.08
C TYR A 42 -16.67 -9.65 15.71
N GLY A 43 -15.88 -9.83 16.78
CA GLY A 43 -15.79 -11.10 17.50
C GLY A 43 -15.19 -12.23 16.65
N MET A 44 -14.35 -11.91 15.66
CA MET A 44 -13.73 -12.89 14.75
C MET A 44 -12.48 -13.55 15.35
N SER A 45 -12.49 -13.79 16.66
CA SER A 45 -11.46 -14.56 17.36
C SER A 45 -12.12 -15.70 18.14
N PRO A 46 -11.76 -16.97 17.85
CA PRO A 46 -12.26 -18.11 18.63
C PRO A 46 -11.92 -18.02 20.12
N LYS A 47 -10.83 -17.34 20.48
CA LYS A 47 -10.36 -17.21 21.87
C LYS A 47 -11.09 -16.10 22.64
N LEU A 48 -11.52 -15.04 21.96
CA LEU A 48 -12.36 -13.99 22.55
C LEU A 48 -13.86 -14.35 22.52
N GLY A 49 -14.25 -15.26 21.61
CA GLY A 49 -15.63 -15.63 21.39
C GLY A 49 -16.42 -14.49 20.75
N ASN A 50 -17.75 -14.55 20.87
CA ASN A 50 -18.67 -13.62 20.21
C ASN A 50 -18.87 -12.32 21.02
N MET A 51 -17.82 -11.84 21.71
CA MET A 51 -17.85 -10.58 22.45
C MET A 51 -17.42 -9.42 21.54
N SER A 52 -18.11 -8.29 21.66
CA SER A 52 -17.72 -7.04 21.00
C SER A 52 -17.30 -6.01 22.05
N TYR A 53 -16.14 -5.40 21.82
CA TYR A 53 -15.61 -4.27 22.60
C TYR A 53 -15.87 -2.93 21.89
N PHE A 54 -16.72 -2.91 20.87
CA PHE A 54 -17.10 -1.69 20.19
C PHE A 54 -17.94 -0.81 21.12
N ASN A 55 -17.47 0.42 21.34
CA ASN A 55 -18.19 1.41 22.12
C ASN A 55 -18.65 2.54 21.19
N SER A 56 -19.92 2.52 20.80
CA SER A 56 -20.54 3.56 19.95
C SER A 56 -20.66 4.93 20.63
N SER A 57 -20.45 4.98 21.95
CA SER A 57 -20.62 6.16 22.79
C SER A 57 -19.29 6.72 23.30
N GLN A 58 -18.16 6.21 22.80
CA GLN A 58 -16.86 6.78 23.10
C GLN A 58 -16.71 8.07 22.31
N ASP A 59 -17.08 9.20 22.94
CA ASP A 59 -16.40 10.46 22.65
C ASP A 59 -14.89 10.19 22.74
N ASP A 60 -14.11 10.66 21.76
CA ASP A 60 -12.66 10.42 21.58
C ASP A 60 -11.79 10.73 22.83
N TYR A 61 -12.39 11.25 23.90
CA TYR A 61 -11.76 11.61 25.17
C TYR A 61 -11.72 10.49 26.22
N ASN A 62 -12.45 9.39 26.05
CA ASN A 62 -12.43 8.30 27.03
C ASN A 62 -11.32 7.28 26.73
N PHE A 63 -10.12 7.55 27.27
CA PHE A 63 -8.89 6.77 27.07
C PHE A 63 -8.89 5.36 27.68
N GLN A 64 -9.94 4.95 28.40
CA GLN A 64 -9.95 3.67 29.09
C GLN A 64 -10.50 2.55 28.21
N LYS A 65 -9.64 1.57 27.92
CA LYS A 65 -10.01 0.35 27.18
C LYS A 65 -11.06 -0.44 27.98
N PRO A 66 -12.15 -0.92 27.36
CA PRO A 66 -13.22 -1.65 28.07
C PRO A 66 -12.86 -3.13 28.32
N TYR A 67 -11.57 -3.42 28.55
CA TYR A 67 -11.05 -4.77 28.75
C TYR A 67 -9.74 -4.75 29.55
N SER A 68 -9.39 -5.90 30.14
CA SER A 68 -8.18 -6.04 30.95
C SER A 68 -6.90 -6.06 30.08
N GLU A 69 -5.74 -5.81 30.68
CA GLU A 69 -4.44 -5.95 30.00
C GLU A 69 -4.23 -7.36 29.43
N LYS A 70 -4.66 -8.40 30.17
CA LYS A 70 -4.62 -9.78 29.67
C LYS A 70 -5.46 -9.97 28.41
N THR A 71 -6.59 -9.28 28.32
CA THR A 71 -7.43 -9.27 27.12
C THR A 71 -6.77 -8.48 25.99
N ALA A 72 -6.08 -7.37 26.30
CA ALA A 72 -5.33 -6.58 25.32
C ALA A 72 -4.23 -7.43 24.65
N GLU A 73 -3.42 -8.15 25.44
CA GLU A 73 -2.39 -9.07 24.94
C GLU A 73 -2.99 -10.18 24.06
N LEU A 74 -4.16 -10.69 24.45
CA LEU A 74 -4.88 -11.69 23.66
C LEU A 74 -5.36 -11.11 22.33
N ILE A 75 -5.88 -9.88 22.32
CA ILE A 75 -6.29 -9.17 21.10
C ILE A 75 -5.09 -9.01 20.15
N ASP A 76 -3.95 -8.54 20.66
CA ASP A 76 -2.73 -8.35 19.85
C ASP A 76 -2.27 -9.68 19.23
N THR A 77 -2.28 -10.75 20.02
CA THR A 77 -1.91 -12.10 19.56
C THR A 77 -2.83 -12.59 18.46
N GLU A 78 -4.15 -12.42 18.61
CA GLU A 78 -5.15 -12.87 17.64
C GLU A 78 -5.13 -12.02 16.36
N ALA A 79 -4.96 -10.70 16.48
CA ALA A 79 -4.84 -9.81 15.33
C ALA A 79 -3.58 -10.12 14.52
N LYS A 80 -2.45 -10.38 15.19
CA LYS A 80 -1.23 -10.83 14.53
C LYS A 80 -1.43 -12.17 13.83
N ALA A 81 -2.03 -13.16 14.51
CA ALA A 81 -2.26 -14.47 13.92
C ALA A 81 -3.17 -14.40 12.68
N LEU A 82 -4.21 -13.57 12.72
CA LEU A 82 -5.08 -13.30 11.58
C LEU A 82 -4.30 -12.68 10.41
N LEU A 83 -3.47 -11.67 10.69
CA LEU A 83 -2.66 -11.01 9.67
C LEU A 83 -1.66 -11.98 9.03
N ASP A 84 -0.99 -12.81 9.84
CA ASP A 84 -0.05 -13.83 9.36
C ASP A 84 -0.76 -14.83 8.43
N GLN A 85 -1.96 -15.30 8.79
CA GLN A 85 -2.76 -16.19 7.95
C GLN A 85 -3.15 -15.54 6.62
N VAL A 86 -3.58 -14.27 6.66
CA VAL A 86 -3.90 -13.50 5.46
C VAL A 86 -2.67 -13.34 4.56
N TYR A 87 -1.51 -13.06 5.16
CA TYR A 87 -0.27 -12.86 4.43
C TYR A 87 0.20 -14.13 3.75
N GLU A 88 0.20 -15.27 4.45
CA GLU A 88 0.54 -16.58 3.85
C GLU A 88 -0.40 -16.95 2.71
N ARG A 89 -1.72 -16.75 2.89
CA ARG A 89 -2.69 -16.97 1.81
C ARG A 89 -2.40 -16.07 0.61
N THR A 90 -2.05 -14.81 0.84
CA THR A 90 -1.76 -13.85 -0.22
C THR A 90 -0.48 -14.23 -0.97
N LYS A 91 0.57 -14.66 -0.26
CA LYS A 91 1.77 -15.20 -0.90
C LYS A 91 1.45 -16.40 -1.78
N GLN A 92 0.61 -17.33 -1.32
CA GLN A 92 0.21 -18.47 -2.14
C GLN A 92 -0.49 -18.02 -3.43
N ILE A 93 -1.42 -17.05 -3.35
CA ILE A 93 -2.10 -16.50 -4.53
C ILE A 93 -1.10 -15.87 -5.50
N VAL A 94 -0.11 -15.12 -5.00
CA VAL A 94 0.96 -14.52 -5.81
C VAL A 94 1.81 -15.61 -6.48
N ILE A 95 2.20 -16.63 -5.74
CA ILE A 95 2.99 -17.76 -6.25
C ILE A 95 2.23 -18.49 -7.36
N ASP A 96 0.96 -18.81 -7.13
CA ASP A 96 0.11 -19.52 -8.10
C ASP A 96 -0.10 -18.72 -9.40
N ASN A 97 0.06 -17.39 -9.35
CA ASN A 97 -0.11 -16.50 -10.49
C ASN A 97 1.19 -15.83 -10.95
N LYS A 98 2.35 -16.37 -10.55
CA LYS A 98 3.66 -15.74 -10.77
C LYS A 98 3.94 -15.42 -12.24
N GLU A 99 3.68 -16.35 -13.15
CA GLU A 99 3.88 -16.15 -14.59
C GLU A 99 3.03 -15.01 -15.16
N LYS A 100 1.75 -14.93 -14.73
CA LYS A 100 0.84 -13.86 -15.15
C LYS A 100 1.24 -12.50 -14.57
N LEU A 101 1.74 -12.47 -13.34
CA LEU A 101 2.29 -11.25 -12.74
C LEU A 101 3.53 -10.76 -13.49
N SER A 102 4.40 -11.67 -13.94
CA SER A 102 5.54 -11.31 -14.79
C SER A 102 5.10 -10.68 -16.11
N GLN A 103 4.13 -11.29 -16.80
CA GLN A 103 3.56 -10.71 -18.04
C GLN A 103 2.96 -9.33 -17.81
N LEU A 104 2.22 -9.14 -16.71
CA LEU A 104 1.65 -7.85 -16.34
C LEU A 104 2.73 -6.80 -16.08
N ALA A 105 3.81 -7.18 -15.39
CA ALA A 105 4.93 -6.30 -15.08
C ALA A 105 5.68 -5.88 -16.35
N GLU A 106 5.94 -6.80 -17.28
CA GLU A 106 6.54 -6.51 -18.58
C GLU A 106 5.68 -5.52 -19.38
N LEU A 107 4.37 -5.75 -19.43
CA LEU A 107 3.45 -4.82 -20.11
C LEU A 107 3.44 -3.41 -19.48
N LEU A 108 3.52 -3.32 -18.15
CA LEU A 108 3.61 -2.05 -17.43
C LEU A 108 4.94 -1.32 -17.70
N LEU A 109 6.03 -2.06 -17.91
CA LEU A 109 7.32 -1.47 -18.31
C LEU A 109 7.25 -0.89 -19.73
N GLU A 110 6.46 -1.48 -20.62
CA GLU A 110 6.30 -1.00 -22.00
C GLU A 110 5.37 0.21 -22.11
N ARG A 111 4.25 0.23 -21.37
CA ARG A 111 3.15 1.18 -21.61
C ARG A 111 2.85 2.15 -20.47
N GLU A 112 3.44 1.98 -19.28
CA GLU A 112 3.20 2.72 -18.02
C GLU A 112 1.75 2.66 -17.49
N VAL A 113 0.76 2.71 -18.37
CA VAL A 113 -0.67 2.64 -18.11
C VAL A 113 -1.27 1.47 -18.90
N ILE A 114 -2.00 0.62 -18.20
CA ILE A 114 -2.76 -0.51 -18.76
C ILE A 114 -4.24 -0.37 -18.41
N PHE A 115 -5.10 -0.98 -19.22
CA PHE A 115 -6.55 -0.93 -19.05
C PHE A 115 -7.12 -2.29 -18.64
N THR A 116 -8.41 -2.31 -18.31
CA THR A 116 -9.10 -3.53 -17.87
C THR A 116 -8.97 -4.65 -18.91
N GLU A 117 -9.05 -4.31 -20.20
CA GLU A 117 -8.92 -5.26 -21.31
C GLU A 117 -7.55 -5.94 -21.32
N ASP A 118 -6.48 -5.21 -20.99
CA ASP A 118 -5.12 -5.76 -20.91
C ASP A 118 -5.00 -6.78 -19.76
N VAL A 119 -5.60 -6.46 -18.61
CA VAL A 119 -5.65 -7.37 -17.45
C VAL A 119 -6.50 -8.61 -17.78
N GLU A 120 -7.63 -8.45 -18.46
CA GLU A 120 -8.46 -9.56 -18.90
C GLU A 120 -7.75 -10.48 -19.90
N ASN A 121 -6.89 -9.93 -20.76
CA ASN A 121 -6.10 -10.74 -21.69
C ASN A 121 -5.11 -11.66 -20.94
N ILE A 122 -4.56 -11.21 -19.81
CA ILE A 122 -3.58 -11.97 -19.00
C ILE A 122 -4.28 -12.93 -18.03
N PHE A 123 -5.27 -12.44 -17.29
CA PHE A 123 -5.90 -13.18 -16.19
C PHE A 123 -7.20 -13.89 -16.59
N GLY A 124 -7.74 -13.58 -17.77
CA GLY A 124 -9.09 -13.96 -18.20
C GLY A 124 -10.16 -13.03 -17.62
N LYS A 125 -11.40 -13.20 -18.08
CA LYS A 125 -12.55 -12.45 -17.56
C LYS A 125 -12.76 -12.69 -16.06
N ARG A 126 -13.14 -11.64 -15.35
CA ARG A 126 -13.45 -11.70 -13.91
C ARG A 126 -14.60 -12.69 -13.66
N LYS A 127 -14.34 -13.69 -12.82
CA LYS A 127 -15.31 -14.76 -12.52
C LYS A 127 -16.45 -14.35 -11.57
N PHE A 128 -16.21 -13.34 -10.73
CA PHE A 128 -17.15 -12.88 -9.71
C PHE A 128 -17.42 -11.39 -9.92
N ALA A 129 -18.44 -11.07 -10.72
CA ALA A 129 -18.88 -9.70 -10.93
C ALA A 129 -20.23 -9.49 -10.23
N ASN A 130 -20.23 -8.78 -9.10
CA ASN A 130 -21.38 -7.99 -8.70
C ASN A 130 -21.18 -6.62 -9.34
N LYS A 131 -21.94 -6.32 -10.41
CA LYS A 131 -21.88 -5.02 -11.11
C LYS A 131 -21.99 -3.83 -10.16
N GLU A 132 -22.79 -3.96 -9.10
CA GLU A 132 -22.98 -2.94 -8.07
C GLU A 132 -21.71 -2.61 -7.29
N GLN A 133 -20.84 -3.60 -7.03
CA GLN A 133 -19.57 -3.38 -6.33
C GLN A 133 -18.52 -2.75 -7.24
N GLU A 134 -18.59 -3.02 -8.54
CA GLU A 134 -17.73 -2.41 -9.55
C GLU A 134 -18.07 -0.91 -9.69
N GLU A 135 -19.35 -0.57 -9.84
CA GLU A 135 -19.82 0.82 -9.92
C GLU A 135 -19.48 1.62 -8.66
N ALA A 136 -19.62 1.03 -7.47
CA ALA A 136 -19.25 1.68 -6.20
C ALA A 136 -17.74 1.95 -6.08
N LEU A 137 -16.89 1.05 -6.58
CA LEU A 137 -15.43 1.20 -6.56
C LEU A 137 -14.95 2.30 -7.51
N TYR A 138 -15.57 2.41 -8.70
CA TYR A 138 -15.26 3.49 -9.66
C TYR A 138 -15.80 4.86 -9.20
N ALA A 139 -16.89 4.90 -8.44
CA ALA A 139 -17.48 6.15 -7.91
C ALA A 139 -16.69 6.76 -6.74
N THR A 140 -15.92 5.95 -6.00
CA THR A 140 -15.20 6.39 -4.79
C THR A 140 -13.72 6.73 -5.03
N ARG A 141 -13.17 6.42 -6.21
CA ARG A 141 -11.83 6.88 -6.59
C ARG A 141 -11.86 8.34 -7.08
N PRO A 142 -10.95 9.22 -6.61
CA PRO A 142 -10.79 10.53 -7.23
C PRO A 142 -10.41 10.33 -8.70
N GLN A 143 -11.24 10.84 -9.61
CA GLN A 143 -11.03 10.73 -11.05
C GLN A 143 -9.82 11.59 -11.42
N SER A 144 -8.67 10.96 -11.66
CA SER A 144 -7.60 11.61 -12.43
C SER A 144 -8.14 11.86 -13.84
N PRO A 145 -7.94 13.06 -14.44
CA PRO A 145 -8.48 13.35 -15.74
C PRO A 145 -7.97 12.33 -16.76
N ARG A 146 -8.89 11.72 -17.53
CA ARG A 146 -8.55 10.90 -18.71
C ARG A 146 -7.76 11.80 -19.67
N LEU A 147 -6.44 11.63 -19.71
CA LEU A 147 -5.64 12.14 -20.81
C LEU A 147 -6.02 11.31 -22.03
N THR A 148 -6.80 11.90 -22.93
CA THR A 148 -7.08 11.30 -24.24
C THR A 148 -5.75 11.05 -24.93
N PRO A 149 -5.45 9.82 -25.39
CA PRO A 149 -4.25 9.60 -26.18
C PRO A 149 -4.33 10.49 -27.42
N PRO A 150 -3.26 11.23 -27.76
CA PRO A 150 -3.24 12.02 -28.99
C PRO A 150 -3.45 11.09 -30.19
N PRO A 151 -4.13 11.56 -31.25
CA PRO A 151 -4.35 10.75 -32.44
C PRO A 151 -3.01 10.28 -33.02
N TYR A 152 -2.93 8.99 -33.32
CA TYR A 152 -1.77 8.36 -33.95
C TYR A 152 -1.49 9.01 -35.30
N VAL A 153 -0.35 9.69 -35.42
CA VAL A 153 0.21 10.16 -36.68
C VAL A 153 1.35 9.21 -37.09
N PRO A 154 1.22 8.46 -38.22
CA PRO A 154 2.31 7.64 -38.71
C PRO A 154 3.48 8.54 -39.16
N SER A 155 4.65 8.34 -38.57
CA SER A 155 5.89 9.00 -39.01
C SER A 155 6.30 8.45 -40.38
N GLN A 156 6.37 9.32 -41.39
CA GLN A 156 7.05 9.04 -42.65
C GLN A 156 8.52 9.50 -42.54
N ASN A 157 9.41 8.66 -43.09
CA ASN A 157 10.85 8.64 -42.85
C ASN A 157 11.65 9.90 -43.28
N ALA A 158 12.72 10.13 -42.51
CA ALA A 158 14.07 10.63 -42.81
C ALA A 158 14.34 11.52 -44.05
N ASP A 159 14.91 12.72 -43.81
CA ASP A 159 16.29 13.10 -44.20
C ASP A 159 16.55 14.60 -43.99
N GLY A 160 17.77 14.97 -43.57
CA GLY A 160 18.33 16.30 -43.83
C GLY A 160 18.69 17.16 -42.61
N ALA A 161 19.99 17.45 -42.49
CA ALA A 161 20.67 18.27 -41.49
C ALA A 161 20.28 19.77 -41.48
N GLU A 162 20.39 20.42 -40.30
CA GLU A 162 21.31 21.54 -40.03
C GLU A 162 21.18 22.05 -38.58
N GLN A 163 22.33 22.32 -37.93
CA GLN A 163 22.43 23.13 -36.72
C GLN A 163 22.39 24.63 -37.08
N PRO A 164 22.10 25.52 -36.12
CA PRO A 164 23.23 26.26 -35.57
C PRO A 164 23.21 26.48 -34.05
N GLN A 165 24.42 26.80 -33.59
CA GLN A 165 24.88 27.10 -32.23
C GLN A 165 24.35 28.44 -31.67
N GLY A 166 24.40 28.56 -30.34
CA GLY A 166 24.21 29.80 -29.59
C GLY A 166 24.37 29.63 -28.07
N GLU A 167 25.63 29.55 -27.62
CA GLU A 167 26.23 30.09 -26.38
C GLU A 167 25.37 31.05 -25.52
N THR A 168 25.48 31.24 -24.20
CA THR A 168 26.19 30.70 -23.02
C THR A 168 25.60 31.45 -21.81
N LYS A 169 25.45 30.84 -20.62
CA LYS A 169 26.02 31.30 -19.33
C LYS A 169 25.35 30.68 -18.09
N GLN A 170 26.22 30.09 -17.28
CA GLN A 170 26.04 29.59 -15.93
C GLN A 170 25.81 30.74 -14.95
N GLU A 171 25.05 30.47 -13.88
CA GLU A 171 25.45 30.92 -12.55
C GLU A 171 24.93 29.94 -11.48
N ASN A 172 25.87 29.48 -10.63
CA ASN A 172 25.66 28.66 -9.44
C ASN A 172 25.32 29.57 -8.26
N ALA A 173 24.47 29.12 -7.35
CA ALA A 173 24.49 29.58 -5.96
C ALA A 173 24.17 28.43 -4.98
N ALA A 174 25.10 28.28 -4.04
CA ALA A 174 25.14 27.38 -2.88
C ALA A 174 23.84 27.38 -2.04
N LYS A 175 23.35 26.25 -1.52
CA LYS A 175 23.77 25.55 -0.28
C LYS A 175 23.87 26.45 0.95
N GLU A 176 22.84 26.38 1.79
CA GLU A 176 22.93 26.60 3.24
C GLU A 176 22.10 25.53 3.97
N ALA A 177 22.74 24.87 4.93
CA ALA A 177 22.17 23.89 5.86
C ALA A 177 21.98 24.57 7.23
N PRO A 178 20.97 24.21 8.04
CA PRO A 178 20.92 24.68 9.42
C PRO A 178 21.86 23.83 10.29
N GLN A 179 22.83 24.49 10.93
CA GLN A 179 23.67 23.93 11.99
C GLN A 179 22.90 23.82 13.31
N GLN A 180 23.33 22.83 14.09
CA GLN A 180 22.94 22.52 15.46
C GLN A 180 23.42 23.59 16.43
N ASP A 181 22.59 23.95 17.40
CA ASP A 181 23.01 24.56 18.67
C ASP A 181 22.66 23.60 19.82
N THR A 182 23.70 23.00 20.40
CA THR A 182 23.71 22.48 21.78
C THR A 182 24.90 23.12 22.47
N PRO A 183 24.72 23.66 23.68
CA PRO A 183 25.57 23.23 24.80
C PRO A 183 24.75 23.30 26.13
N THR A 184 25.00 22.62 27.25
CA THR A 184 26.09 21.79 27.79
C THR A 184 25.51 20.94 28.92
N GLU A 185 26.18 19.83 29.17
CA GLU A 185 26.09 18.86 30.26
C GLU A 185 26.34 19.45 31.67
N GLU A 186 25.54 19.06 32.67
CA GLU A 186 25.88 19.17 34.09
C GLU A 186 25.68 17.80 34.76
N ALA A 187 26.77 17.26 35.33
CA ALA A 187 26.91 15.90 35.85
C ALA A 187 26.16 15.66 37.18
N PRO A 188 25.76 14.41 37.50
CA PRO A 188 25.11 14.11 38.77
C PRO A 188 26.13 13.91 39.89
N LYS A 189 25.85 14.49 41.07
CA LYS A 189 26.55 14.19 42.33
C LYS A 189 25.84 13.03 43.04
N GLU A 190 26.60 11.97 43.33
CA GLU A 190 26.27 10.96 44.32
C GLU A 190 26.27 11.56 45.73
N ASP A 191 25.33 11.14 46.58
CA ASP A 191 25.56 11.03 48.01
C ASP A 191 24.66 9.95 48.63
N LYS A 192 25.36 8.94 49.19
CA LYS A 192 25.07 8.04 50.33
C LYS A 192 23.64 7.60 50.68
#